data_AF-A0A3P2EHV9-F1
#
_entry.id   AF-A0A3P2EHV9-F1
#
_cell.length_a   1.000
_cell.length_b   1.000
_cell.length_c   1.000
_cell.angle_alpha   90.00
_cell.angle_beta   90.00
_cell.angle_gamma   90.00
#
_symmetry.space_group_name_H-M   'P 1'
#
loop_
_entity.id
_entity.type
_entity.pdbx_description
1 polymer ?
#
loop_
_entity_poly.entity_id
_entity_poly.type
_entity_poly.pdbx_seq_one_letter_code
_entity_poly.pdbx_strand_id
1 'polypeptide(L)' 'MSLEVARCRIEAWRIHYNQRRPYYIPGWMTPSKFAEKSACWQNMQST' A
#
# COMPACT_ATOMS: atom_id res chain seq x y z
N MET A 1 21.57 -16.11 7.05
CA MET A 1 20.37 -15.79 6.24
C MET A 1 20.87 -15.13 4.96
N SER A 2 20.51 -15.63 3.77
CA SER A 2 21.03 -15.09 2.50
C SER A 2 20.31 -13.79 2.09
N LEU A 3 20.96 -13.03 1.20
CA LEU A 3 20.42 -11.77 0.67
C LEU A 3 19.13 -12.00 -0.13
N GLU A 4 19.04 -13.13 -0.83
CA GLU A 4 17.85 -13.54 -1.56
C GLU A 4 16.65 -13.82 -0.63
N VAL A 5 16.89 -14.52 0.48
CA VAL A 5 15.87 -14.77 1.50
C VAL A 5 15.41 -13.46 2.14
N ALA A 6 16.33 -12.52 2.39
CA ALA A 6 15.97 -11.20 2.91
C ALA A 6 15.08 -10.41 1.93
N ARG A 7 15.45 -10.38 0.63
CA ARG A 7 14.64 -9.74 -0.42
C ARG A 7 13.25 -10.37 -0.54
N CYS A 8 13.18 -11.70 -0.55
CA CYS A 8 11.92 -12.43 -0.63
C CYS A 8 10.98 -12.07 0.54
N ARG A 9 11.51 -12.00 1.76
CA ARG A 9 10.70 -11.65 2.95
C ARG A 9 10.24 -10.20 2.95
N ILE A 10 11.08 -9.27 2.48
CA ILE A 10 10.71 -7.85 2.36
C ILE A 10 9.60 -7.66 1.33
N GLU A 11 9.71 -8.28 0.16
CA GLU A 11 8.66 -8.16 -0.87
C GLU A 11 7.35 -8.82 -0.44
N ALA A 12 7.42 -9.99 0.21
CA ALA A 12 6.24 -10.64 0.77
C ALA A 12 5.54 -9.74 1.81
N TRP A 13 6.31 -9.09 2.68
CA TRP A 13 5.78 -8.15 3.67
C TRP A 13 5.17 -6.90 3.00
N ARG A 14 5.84 -6.32 2.00
CA ARG A 14 5.37 -5.14 1.25
C ARG A 14 4.02 -5.41 0.58
N ILE A 15 3.88 -6.56 -0.09
CA ILE A 15 2.63 -6.98 -0.74
C ILE A 15 1.54 -7.17 0.32
N HIS A 16 1.83 -7.87 1.40
CA HIS A 16 0.85 -8.11 2.44
C HIS A 16 0.35 -6.80 3.06
N TYR A 17 1.27 -5.94 3.49
CA TYR A 17 0.93 -4.71 4.20
C TYR A 17 0.23 -3.67 3.32
N ASN A 18 0.72 -3.47 2.08
CA ASN A 18 0.20 -2.41 1.21
C ASN A 18 -0.97 -2.85 0.33
N GLN A 19 -1.17 -4.14 0.08
CA GLN A 19 -2.22 -4.59 -0.84
C GLN A 19 -3.29 -5.43 -0.16
N ARG A 20 -2.90 -6.31 0.77
CA ARG A 20 -3.82 -7.32 1.33
C ARG A 20 -4.37 -6.95 2.69
N ARG A 21 -3.62 -6.20 3.49
CA ARG A 21 -3.99 -5.87 4.86
C ARG A 21 -5.19 -4.90 4.86
N PRO A 22 -6.32 -5.27 5.48
CA PRO A 22 -7.41 -4.34 5.71
C PRO A 22 -6.95 -3.24 6.67
N TYR A 23 -7.19 -1.97 6.33
CA TYR A 23 -6.98 -0.89 7.31
C TYR A 23 -8.05 -0.98 8.40
N TYR A 24 -7.61 -0.89 9.66
CA TYR A 24 -8.47 -0.80 10.85
C TYR A 24 -9.18 0.57 10.97
N ILE A 25 -9.05 1.45 9.98
CA ILE A 25 -9.73 2.74 9.94
C ILE A 25 -11.21 2.49 9.59
N PRO A 26 -12.18 3.18 10.22
CA PRO A 26 -13.60 2.93 9.98
C PRO A 26 -13.95 3.36 8.54
N GLY A 27 -13.92 2.41 7.60
CA GLY A 27 -14.20 2.68 6.19
C GLY A 27 -13.42 1.82 5.20
N TRP A 28 -13.27 0.51 5.42
CA TRP A 28 -13.05 -0.58 4.43
C TRP A 28 -12.25 -0.28 3.15
N MET A 29 -11.27 0.61 3.18
CA MET A 29 -10.49 1.00 2.01
C MET A 29 -9.12 0.37 2.12
N THR A 30 -8.81 -0.52 1.18
CA THR A 30 -7.46 -1.08 1.02
C THR A 30 -6.46 0.04 0.74
N PRO A 31 -5.18 -0.09 1.14
CA PRO A 31 -4.17 0.93 0.89
C PRO A 31 -4.03 1.32 -0.59
N SER A 32 -4.19 0.38 -1.54
CA SER A 32 -4.20 0.69 -2.98
C SER A 32 -5.29 1.69 -3.35
N LYS A 33 -6.54 1.43 -2.96
CA LYS A 33 -7.68 2.34 -3.20
C LYS A 33 -7.49 3.70 -2.53
N PHE A 34 -6.86 3.74 -1.36
CA PHE A 34 -6.54 5.01 -0.71
C PHE A 34 -5.48 5.79 -1.51
N ALA A 35 -4.42 5.11 -1.97
CA ALA A 35 -3.38 5.70 -2.80
C ALA A 35 -3.95 6.23 -4.13
N GLU A 36 -4.77 5.44 -4.83
CA GLU A 36 -5.48 5.84 -6.05
C GLU A 36 -6.34 7.09 -5.83
N LYS A 37 -7.13 7.12 -4.75
CA LYS A 37 -7.91 8.30 -4.41
C LYS A 37 -7.01 9.51 -4.11
N SER A 38 -5.96 9.35 -3.32
CA SER A 38 -5.05 10.45 -2.97
C SER A 38 -4.33 11.05 -4.17
N ALA A 39 -3.95 10.24 -5.17
CA ALA A 39 -3.37 10.71 -6.41
C ALA A 39 -4.34 11.59 -7.21
N CYS A 40 -5.63 11.23 -7.23
CA CYS A 40 -6.68 12.06 -7.82
C CYS A 40 -6.81 13.42 -7.13
N TRP A 41 -6.77 13.46 -5.80
CA TRP A 41 -6.82 14.71 -5.03
C TRP A 41 -5.61 15.63 -5.23
N GLN A 42 -4.39 15.07 -5.38
CA GLN A 42 -3.21 15.88 -5.68
C GLN A 42 -3.29 16.54 -7.07
N ASN A 43 -3.87 15.86 -8.06
CA ASN A 43 -4.05 16.42 -9.40
C ASN A 43 -5.10 17.56 -9.44
N MET A 44 -6.08 17.56 -8.52
CA MET A 44 -7.11 18.61 -8.43
C MET A 44 -6.64 19.87 -7.69
N GLN A 45 -5.61 19.78 -6.84
CA GLN A 45 -5.05 20.93 -6.10
C GLN A 45 -4.04 21.76 -6.93
N SER A 46 -3.64 21.27 -8.11
CA SER A 46 -2.67 21.93 -8.99
C SER A 46 -3.30 22.66 -10.18
N THR A 47 -4.63 22.87 -10.18
CA THR A 47 -5.34 23.75 -11.14
C THR A 47 -5.74 25.04 -10.43
#